data_AF-A0AA35QD86-F1
#
_entry.id   AF-A0AA35QD86-F1
#
_cell.length_a   1.000
_cell.length_b   1.000
_cell.length_c   1.000
_cell.angle_alpha   90.00
_cell.angle_beta   90.00
_cell.angle_gamma   90.00
#
_symmetry.space_group_name_H-M   'P 1'
#
loop_
_entity.id
_entity.type
_entity.pdbx_description
1 polymer ?
#
loop_
_entity_poly.entity_id
_entity_poly.type
_entity_poly.pdbx_seq_one_letter_code
_entity_poly.pdbx_strand_id
1 'polypeptide(L)'
;MMILDGPHNGWRYLILPMARTDSLVRDAILAVSCFHLCLSSINTRCPSAVDAVSQWQFPGPGLNPRHLYARAIKGLHSRQLISYDGASQLPILVTIMVLLTSSMVTGDQDFPILFRMLQSAFDALGGEQGLGQCDLAAFLVRQIHKLFVYAAPLISQENGLQTMQSPVRMMQVFECLNYCAQQQPKHQQVITTAISLIHQAREIYLNQTPPSQRSSEDPFVSARSVARVQAFIDTLQCFPQDQPGEHVLLWASFVAASDCTIDVHKDYFESFFRRHHARNGFMNLLKAVDFLRRIWGRGLPEKWACLLPEEKLFVM
;
A
#
# COMPACT_ATOMS: atom_id res chain seq x y z
N MET A 1 4.09 4.45 -1.66
CA MET A 1 5.19 5.13 -0.94
C MET A 1 6.54 4.99 -1.65
N MET A 2 7.45 5.96 -1.49
CA MET A 2 8.84 5.96 -2.00
C MET A 2 9.79 5.55 -0.90
N ILE A 3 10.82 4.75 -1.19
CA ILE A 3 11.80 4.32 -0.16
C ILE A 3 12.72 5.47 0.28
N LEU A 4 13.17 6.29 -0.67
CA LEU A 4 14.11 7.39 -0.45
C LEU A 4 13.45 8.69 -0.91
N ASP A 5 13.56 9.73 -0.09
CA ASP A 5 13.17 11.08 -0.47
C ASP A 5 14.40 11.84 -0.99
N GLY A 6 14.30 12.38 -2.21
CA GLY A 6 15.43 12.97 -2.91
C GLY A 6 15.05 13.59 -4.26
N PRO A 7 16.03 14.02 -5.07
CA PRO A 7 15.78 14.71 -6.35
C PRO A 7 15.00 13.88 -7.37
N HIS A 8 14.94 12.55 -7.21
CA HIS A 8 14.20 11.64 -8.08
C HIS A 8 12.82 11.26 -7.52
N ASN A 9 12.31 12.00 -6.53
CA ASN A 9 10.99 11.77 -5.98
C ASN A 9 9.89 12.24 -6.94
N GLY A 10 9.36 11.31 -7.75
CA GLY A 10 8.29 11.59 -8.72
C GLY A 10 6.99 12.14 -8.10
N TRP A 11 6.71 11.87 -6.82
CA TRP A 11 5.56 12.51 -6.16
C TRP A 11 5.78 14.02 -5.99
N ARG A 12 7.00 14.44 -5.64
CA ARG A 12 7.34 15.86 -5.47
C ARG A 12 7.57 16.58 -6.79
N TYR A 13 8.24 15.95 -7.74
CA TYR A 13 8.71 16.63 -8.95
C TYR A 13 7.84 16.40 -10.19
N LEU A 14 6.99 15.36 -10.19
CA LEU A 14 6.07 15.09 -11.31
C LEU A 14 4.62 15.34 -10.89
N ILE A 15 4.14 14.68 -9.83
CA ILE A 15 2.72 14.76 -9.43
C ILE A 15 2.36 16.11 -8.83
N LEU A 16 3.12 16.62 -7.86
CA LEU A 16 2.77 17.88 -7.19
C LEU A 16 2.69 19.08 -8.16
N PRO A 17 3.61 19.27 -9.12
CA PRO A 17 3.47 20.33 -10.12
C PRO A 17 2.23 20.19 -11.00
N MET A 18 1.79 18.96 -11.32
CA MET A 18 0.56 18.74 -12.11
C MET A 18 -0.69 19.32 -11.42
N ALA A 19 -0.71 19.39 -10.08
CA ALA A 19 -1.81 20.00 -9.33
C ALA A 19 -2.03 21.49 -9.67
N ARG A 20 -1.03 22.16 -10.27
CA ARG A 20 -1.15 23.56 -10.69
C ARG A 20 -1.97 23.72 -11.96
N THR A 21 -1.95 22.72 -12.84
CA THR A 21 -2.52 22.79 -14.19
C THR A 21 -3.73 21.87 -14.36
N ASP A 22 -3.81 20.78 -13.59
CA ASP A 22 -4.91 19.82 -13.66
C ASP A 22 -5.76 19.87 -12.38
N SER A 23 -7.02 20.32 -12.53
CA SER A 23 -7.95 20.45 -11.41
C SER A 23 -8.33 19.12 -10.76
N LEU A 24 -8.35 18.03 -11.52
CA LEU A 24 -8.69 16.70 -11.03
C LEU A 24 -7.61 16.18 -10.08
N VAL A 25 -6.35 16.29 -10.51
CA VAL A 25 -5.18 15.94 -9.70
C VAL A 25 -5.10 16.83 -8.45
N ARG A 26 -5.37 18.14 -8.62
CA ARG A 26 -5.41 19.09 -7.50
C ARG A 26 -6.44 18.69 -6.45
N ASP A 27 -7.65 18.34 -6.86
CA ASP A 27 -8.73 17.99 -5.94
C ASP A 27 -8.40 16.74 -5.13
N ALA A 28 -7.83 15.72 -5.78
CA ALA A 28 -7.38 14.51 -5.10
C ALA A 28 -6.24 14.81 -4.10
N ILE A 29 -5.23 15.59 -4.48
CA ILE A 29 -4.13 15.96 -3.59
C ILE A 29 -4.63 16.76 -2.39
N LEU A 30 -5.51 17.74 -2.62
CA LEU A 30 -6.09 18.54 -1.54
C LEU A 30 -6.95 17.68 -0.62
N ALA A 31 -7.75 16.75 -1.15
CA ALA A 31 -8.56 15.83 -0.35
C ALA A 31 -7.69 15.00 0.59
N VAL A 32 -6.66 14.32 0.05
CA VAL A 32 -5.75 13.46 0.82
C VAL A 32 -4.97 14.27 1.85
N SER A 33 -4.47 15.45 1.46
CA SER A 33 -3.72 16.33 2.37
C SER A 33 -4.61 16.83 3.51
N CYS A 34 -5.86 17.19 3.23
CA CYS A 34 -6.81 17.62 4.27
C CYS A 34 -7.19 16.47 5.21
N PHE A 35 -7.41 15.25 4.69
CA PHE A 35 -7.60 14.07 5.53
C PHE A 35 -6.37 13.83 6.43
N HIS A 36 -5.17 13.87 5.86
CA HIS A 36 -3.94 13.61 6.60
C HIS A 36 -3.68 14.64 7.70
N LEU A 37 -3.82 15.93 7.39
CA LEU A 37 -3.68 17.01 8.37
C LEU A 37 -4.71 16.90 9.49
N CYS A 38 -5.98 16.66 9.15
CA CYS A 38 -7.08 16.50 10.10
C CYS A 38 -6.86 15.32 11.04
N LEU A 39 -6.38 14.18 10.54
CA LEU A 39 -6.16 12.99 11.36
C LEU A 39 -4.87 13.08 12.18
N SER A 40 -3.83 13.71 11.63
CA SER A 40 -2.55 13.90 12.32
C SER A 40 -2.63 14.89 13.49
N SER A 41 -3.51 15.88 13.39
CA SER A 41 -3.73 16.87 14.44
C SER A 41 -4.64 16.37 15.56
N ILE A 42 -5.55 15.44 15.26
CA ILE A 42 -6.39 14.74 16.25
C ILE A 42 -5.60 13.52 16.75
N ASN A 43 -4.40 13.76 17.25
CA ASN A 43 -3.50 12.71 17.69
C ASN A 43 -3.99 12.14 19.04
N THR A 44 -5.01 11.25 19.05
CA THR A 44 -5.46 10.32 20.12
C THR A 44 -6.87 10.45 20.74
N ARG A 45 -7.80 11.30 20.27
CA ARG A 45 -9.12 11.43 20.94
C ARG A 45 -10.36 10.90 20.20
N CYS A 46 -10.27 10.57 18.92
CA CYS A 46 -11.43 10.10 18.14
C CYS A 46 -11.22 8.66 17.64
N PRO A 47 -12.13 7.73 17.96
CA PRO A 47 -12.04 6.33 17.52
C PRO A 47 -12.31 6.13 16.03
N SER A 48 -12.80 7.16 15.32
CA SER A 48 -13.19 7.08 13.91
C SER A 48 -12.70 8.28 13.10
N ALA A 49 -12.20 8.03 11.89
CA ALA A 49 -11.84 9.07 10.92
C ALA A 49 -13.05 9.93 10.51
N VAL A 50 -14.26 9.37 10.58
CA VAL A 50 -15.53 10.07 10.29
C VAL A 50 -15.80 11.18 11.29
N ASP A 51 -15.60 10.89 12.57
CA ASP A 51 -15.86 11.83 13.65
C ASP A 51 -14.80 12.92 13.68
N ALA A 52 -13.54 12.53 13.45
CA ALA A 52 -12.41 13.43 13.34
C ALA A 52 -12.63 14.50 12.25
N VAL A 53 -13.02 14.08 11.04
CA VAL A 53 -13.26 14.99 9.91
C VAL A 53 -14.47 15.90 10.12
N SER A 54 -15.51 15.41 10.81
CA SER A 54 -16.71 16.20 11.09
C SER A 54 -16.46 17.32 12.12
N GLN A 55 -15.52 17.11 13.04
CA GLN A 55 -15.21 18.05 14.14
C GLN A 55 -14.11 19.06 13.79
N TRP A 56 -13.36 18.82 12.71
CA TRP A 56 -12.23 19.66 12.34
C TRP A 56 -12.67 20.97 11.66
N GLN A 57 -12.16 22.10 12.16
CA GLN A 57 -12.34 23.40 11.52
C GLN A 57 -11.30 23.57 10.40
N PHE A 58 -11.76 23.51 9.16
CA PHE A 58 -10.89 23.68 7.99
C PHE A 58 -10.52 25.15 7.76
N PRO A 59 -9.28 25.45 7.36
CA PRO A 59 -8.75 26.82 7.27
C PRO A 59 -9.36 27.68 6.15
N GLY A 60 -10.39 27.21 5.45
CA GLY A 60 -11.06 27.98 4.41
C GLY A 60 -12.36 27.34 3.90
N PRO A 61 -13.28 28.14 3.35
CA PRO A 61 -14.51 27.65 2.75
C PRO A 61 -14.20 26.70 1.58
N GLY A 62 -14.80 25.52 1.60
CA GLY A 62 -14.64 24.51 0.54
C GLY A 62 -13.48 23.52 0.70
N LEU A 63 -12.73 23.57 1.81
CA LEU A 63 -11.63 22.62 2.11
C LEU A 63 -12.09 21.37 2.88
N ASN A 64 -13.37 21.02 2.82
CA ASN A 64 -13.84 19.75 3.39
C ASN A 64 -13.27 18.59 2.55
N PRO A 65 -12.49 17.66 3.15
CA PRO A 65 -11.81 16.61 2.40
C PRO A 65 -12.78 15.66 1.70
N ARG A 66 -13.99 15.44 2.25
CA ARG A 66 -15.03 14.62 1.61
C ARG A 66 -15.61 15.28 0.38
N HIS A 67 -15.81 16.59 0.40
CA HIS A 67 -16.28 17.34 -0.78
C HIS A 67 -15.23 17.34 -1.88
N LEU A 68 -13.96 17.52 -1.53
CA LEU A 68 -12.84 17.45 -2.47
C LEU A 68 -12.70 16.04 -3.08
N TYR A 69 -12.79 15.00 -2.25
CA TYR A 69 -12.79 13.61 -2.69
C TYR A 69 -13.95 13.32 -3.65
N ALA A 70 -15.18 13.71 -3.28
CA ALA A 70 -16.36 13.54 -4.13
C ALA A 70 -16.23 14.32 -5.46
N ARG A 71 -15.63 15.51 -5.45
CA ARG A 71 -15.35 16.28 -6.66
C ARG A 71 -14.35 15.57 -7.56
N ALA A 72 -13.31 14.96 -6.99
CA ALA A 72 -12.36 14.15 -7.74
C ALA A 72 -13.03 12.90 -8.36
N ILE A 73 -13.86 12.17 -7.60
CA ILE A 73 -14.62 11.02 -8.14
C ILE A 73 -15.56 11.45 -9.28
N LYS A 74 -16.32 12.54 -9.10
CA LYS A 74 -17.18 13.07 -10.15
C LYS A 74 -16.38 13.50 -11.39
N GLY A 75 -15.21 14.10 -11.18
CA GLY A 75 -14.31 14.50 -12.26
C GLY A 75 -13.76 13.30 -13.04
N LEU A 76 -13.41 12.20 -12.36
CA LEU A 76 -13.01 10.94 -12.99
C LEU A 76 -14.11 10.39 -13.88
N HIS A 77 -15.36 10.34 -13.39
CA HIS A 77 -16.50 9.91 -14.19
C HIS A 77 -16.72 10.81 -15.42
N SER A 78 -16.49 12.11 -15.27
CA SER A 78 -16.72 13.09 -16.36
C SER A 78 -15.67 13.00 -17.47
N ARG A 79 -14.45 12.54 -17.16
CA ARG A 79 -13.37 12.38 -18.15
C ARG A 79 -13.46 11.10 -18.98
N GLN A 80 -14.36 10.18 -18.65
CA GLN A 80 -14.56 8.91 -19.38
C GLN A 80 -15.22 9.06 -20.78
N LEU A 81 -15.47 10.28 -21.27
CA LEU A 81 -16.32 10.53 -22.44
C LEU A 81 -15.68 11.27 -23.62
N ILE A 82 -14.37 11.54 -23.61
CA ILE A 82 -13.74 12.30 -24.70
C ILE A 82 -12.47 11.59 -25.17
N SER A 83 -12.48 11.18 -26.45
CA SER A 83 -11.34 10.66 -27.19
C SER A 83 -10.18 11.67 -27.15
N TYR A 84 -9.11 11.31 -26.47
CA TYR A 84 -7.95 12.15 -26.23
C TYR A 84 -6.70 11.28 -26.32
N ASP A 85 -5.55 11.88 -26.66
CA ASP A 85 -4.25 11.19 -26.72
C ASP A 85 -3.87 10.55 -25.36
N GLY A 86 -2.98 9.54 -25.38
CA GLY A 86 -2.59 8.82 -24.15
C GLY A 86 -1.96 9.71 -23.07
N ALA A 87 -1.28 10.80 -23.46
CA ALA A 87 -0.59 11.71 -22.55
C ALA A 87 -1.54 12.61 -21.74
N SER A 88 -2.62 13.09 -22.37
CA SER A 88 -3.65 13.91 -21.73
C SER A 88 -4.55 13.13 -20.77
N GLN A 89 -4.47 11.79 -20.79
CA GLN A 89 -5.20 10.90 -19.91
C GLN A 89 -4.40 10.42 -18.69
N LEU A 90 -3.07 10.61 -18.66
CA LEU A 90 -2.22 10.30 -17.48
C LEU A 90 -2.71 10.92 -16.16
N PRO A 91 -3.32 12.13 -16.12
CA PRO A 91 -3.92 12.67 -14.90
C PRO A 91 -4.99 11.77 -14.27
N ILE A 92 -5.68 10.92 -15.04
CA ILE A 92 -6.66 9.96 -14.51
C ILE A 92 -5.96 8.95 -13.59
N LEU A 93 -4.88 8.32 -14.08
CA LEU A 93 -4.08 7.37 -13.30
C LEU A 93 -3.47 8.03 -12.06
N VAL A 94 -2.90 9.23 -12.23
CA VAL A 94 -2.37 10.03 -11.10
C VAL A 94 -3.43 10.25 -10.04
N THR A 95 -4.62 10.70 -10.45
CA THR A 95 -5.74 10.98 -9.55
C THR A 95 -6.13 9.72 -8.78
N ILE A 96 -6.36 8.59 -9.45
CA ILE A 96 -6.77 7.34 -8.80
C ILE A 96 -5.69 6.86 -7.81
N MET A 97 -4.40 6.95 -8.18
CA MET A 97 -3.29 6.60 -7.28
C MET A 97 -3.22 7.51 -6.04
N VAL A 98 -3.48 8.81 -6.20
CA VAL A 98 -3.57 9.74 -5.07
C VAL A 98 -4.76 9.36 -4.20
N LEU A 99 -5.93 9.06 -4.77
CA LEU A 99 -7.10 8.62 -4.01
C LEU A 99 -6.88 7.30 -3.27
N LEU A 100 -6.12 6.34 -3.83
CA LEU A 100 -5.70 5.13 -3.12
C LEU A 100 -4.86 5.46 -1.88
N THR A 101 -4.09 6.55 -1.91
CA THR A 101 -3.39 7.07 -0.72
C THR A 101 -4.37 7.59 0.32
N SER A 102 -5.51 8.15 -0.08
CA SER A 102 -6.60 8.50 0.84
C SER A 102 -7.06 7.28 1.64
N SER A 103 -7.24 6.12 1.00
CA SER A 103 -7.65 4.90 1.68
C SER A 103 -6.62 4.42 2.71
N MET A 104 -5.32 4.71 2.51
CA MET A 104 -4.30 4.44 3.52
C MET A 104 -4.37 5.44 4.68
N VAL A 105 -4.54 6.73 4.36
CA VAL A 105 -4.63 7.81 5.35
C VAL A 105 -5.84 7.63 6.27
N THR A 106 -7.03 7.36 5.72
CA THR A 106 -8.27 7.19 6.49
C THR A 106 -8.52 5.74 6.93
N GLY A 107 -7.87 4.79 6.27
CA GLY A 107 -8.13 3.36 6.45
C GLY A 107 -9.50 2.92 5.94
N ASP A 108 -10.17 3.71 5.10
CA ASP A 108 -11.54 3.42 4.64
C ASP A 108 -11.58 2.30 3.60
N GLN A 109 -12.77 1.71 3.44
CA GLN A 109 -13.01 0.52 2.62
C GLN A 109 -13.20 0.82 1.11
N ASP A 110 -12.90 2.03 0.66
CA ASP A 110 -12.98 2.43 -0.76
C ASP A 110 -11.91 1.76 -1.63
N PHE A 111 -10.86 1.21 -1.01
CA PHE A 111 -9.71 0.62 -1.68
C PHE A 111 -10.06 -0.32 -2.83
N PRO A 112 -10.94 -1.34 -2.69
CA PRO A 112 -11.22 -2.27 -3.79
C PRO A 112 -11.86 -1.59 -5.00
N ILE A 113 -12.66 -0.55 -4.78
CA ILE A 113 -13.32 0.21 -5.86
C ILE A 113 -12.27 1.05 -6.60
N LEU A 114 -11.46 1.81 -5.85
CA LEU A 114 -10.39 2.62 -6.43
C LEU A 114 -9.35 1.77 -7.16
N PHE A 115 -9.02 0.60 -6.61
CA PHE A 115 -8.08 -0.33 -7.22
C PHE A 115 -8.60 -0.89 -8.55
N ARG A 116 -9.87 -1.34 -8.60
CA ARG A 116 -10.50 -1.75 -9.86
C ARG A 116 -10.55 -0.61 -10.87
N MET A 117 -10.85 0.60 -10.43
CA MET A 117 -10.83 1.78 -11.30
C MET A 117 -9.42 2.06 -11.86
N LEU A 118 -8.36 1.85 -11.06
CA LEU A 118 -6.98 1.96 -11.53
C LEU A 118 -6.67 0.90 -12.59
N GLN A 119 -7.04 -0.36 -12.35
CA GLN A 119 -6.86 -1.45 -13.31
C GLN A 119 -7.57 -1.15 -14.63
N SER A 120 -8.85 -0.81 -14.58
CA SER A 120 -9.63 -0.48 -15.77
C SER A 120 -9.07 0.73 -16.52
N ALA A 121 -8.64 1.78 -15.80
CA ALA A 121 -8.04 2.95 -16.44
C ALA A 121 -6.68 2.62 -17.09
N PHE A 122 -5.85 1.80 -16.44
CA PHE A 122 -4.56 1.39 -16.98
C PHE A 122 -4.73 0.54 -18.25
N ASP A 123 -5.66 -0.41 -18.22
CA ASP A 123 -5.95 -1.28 -19.37
C ASP A 123 -6.59 -0.49 -20.52
N ALA A 124 -7.52 0.44 -20.23
CA ALA A 124 -8.15 1.29 -21.24
C ALA A 124 -7.16 2.22 -21.95
N LEU A 125 -6.06 2.57 -21.28
CA LEU A 125 -4.96 3.35 -21.87
C LEU A 125 -3.95 2.49 -22.61
N GLY A 126 -4.22 1.19 -22.83
CA GLY A 126 -3.33 0.29 -23.56
C GLY A 126 -2.20 -0.30 -22.70
N GLY A 127 -2.36 -0.29 -21.37
CA GLY A 127 -1.34 -0.75 -20.43
C GLY A 127 -0.05 0.05 -20.53
N GLU A 128 1.08 -0.59 -20.20
CA GLU A 128 2.41 0.06 -20.20
C GLU A 128 2.76 0.71 -21.54
N GLN A 129 2.43 0.05 -22.66
CA GLN A 129 2.77 0.51 -24.00
C GLN A 129 2.01 1.77 -24.42
N GLY A 130 0.79 1.98 -23.90
CA GLY A 130 -0.05 3.10 -24.30
C GLY A 130 0.13 4.37 -23.45
N LEU A 131 0.89 4.32 -22.35
CA LEU A 131 1.18 5.51 -21.51
C LEU A 131 2.21 6.47 -22.14
N GLY A 132 2.93 6.03 -23.17
CA GLY A 132 3.99 6.81 -23.82
C GLY A 132 5.33 6.74 -23.10
N GLN A 133 6.31 7.52 -23.58
CA GLN A 133 7.73 7.41 -23.19
C GLN A 133 8.24 8.58 -22.33
N CYS A 134 7.36 9.29 -21.62
CA CYS A 134 7.78 10.42 -20.76
C CYS A 134 8.10 9.99 -19.32
N ASP A 135 8.78 10.85 -18.57
CA ASP A 135 9.15 10.57 -17.17
C ASP A 135 7.95 10.27 -16.26
N LEU A 136 6.82 10.94 -16.51
CA LEU A 136 5.57 10.68 -15.80
C LEU A 136 5.05 9.27 -16.08
N ALA A 137 5.04 8.85 -17.34
CA ALA A 137 4.62 7.50 -17.73
C ALA A 137 5.51 6.44 -17.07
N ALA A 138 6.84 6.60 -17.18
CA ALA A 138 7.79 5.68 -16.55
C ALA A 138 7.63 5.63 -15.01
N PHE A 139 7.35 6.77 -14.38
CA PHE A 139 7.06 6.81 -12.95
C PHE A 139 5.74 6.11 -12.61
N LEU A 140 4.67 6.35 -13.37
CA LEU A 140 3.36 5.74 -13.17
C LEU A 140 3.43 4.22 -13.30
N VAL A 141 4.07 3.70 -14.36
CA VAL A 141 4.28 2.25 -14.55
C VAL A 141 4.89 1.61 -13.30
N ARG A 142 6.02 2.16 -12.81
CA ARG A 142 6.69 1.65 -11.61
C ARG A 142 5.79 1.67 -10.36
N GLN A 143 4.97 2.71 -10.18
CA GLN A 143 4.05 2.77 -9.04
C GLN A 143 2.87 1.81 -9.19
N ILE A 144 2.27 1.72 -10.39
CA ILE A 144 1.12 0.86 -10.69
C ILE A 144 1.50 -0.62 -10.54
N HIS A 145 2.65 -1.02 -11.08
CA HIS A 145 3.22 -2.35 -10.90
C HIS A 145 3.31 -2.75 -9.43
N LYS A 146 3.91 -1.88 -8.61
CA LYS A 146 4.02 -2.11 -7.16
C LYS A 146 2.65 -2.18 -6.49
N LEU A 147 1.71 -1.30 -6.85
CA LEU A 147 0.33 -1.31 -6.32
C LEU A 147 -0.37 -2.62 -6.67
N PHE A 148 -0.28 -3.08 -7.92
CA PHE A 148 -0.94 -4.29 -8.38
C PHE A 148 -0.48 -5.52 -7.59
N VAL A 149 0.82 -5.64 -7.31
CA VAL A 149 1.31 -6.80 -6.55
C VAL A 149 0.91 -6.76 -5.08
N TYR A 150 1.02 -5.60 -4.40
CA TYR A 150 0.69 -5.53 -2.97
C TYR A 150 -0.81 -5.60 -2.72
N ALA A 151 -1.62 -5.07 -3.64
CA ALA A 151 -3.07 -5.11 -3.56
C ALA A 151 -3.64 -6.50 -3.88
N ALA A 152 -3.01 -7.29 -4.77
CA ALA A 152 -3.52 -8.59 -5.20
C ALA A 152 -4.02 -9.49 -4.05
N PRO A 153 -3.22 -9.79 -3.00
CA PRO A 153 -3.68 -10.62 -1.88
C PRO A 153 -4.77 -9.96 -1.01
N LEU A 154 -4.89 -8.63 -1.05
CA LEU A 154 -5.90 -7.86 -0.32
C LEU A 154 -7.22 -7.74 -1.08
N ILE A 155 -7.27 -8.17 -2.35
CA ILE A 155 -8.46 -8.15 -3.21
C ILE A 155 -9.05 -9.55 -3.37
N SER A 156 -8.20 -10.56 -3.60
CA SER A 156 -8.62 -11.96 -3.58
C SER A 156 -7.43 -12.88 -3.32
N GLN A 157 -7.70 -14.00 -2.66
CA GLN A 157 -6.67 -15.02 -2.42
C GLN A 157 -6.10 -15.56 -3.73
N GLU A 158 -6.96 -15.82 -4.72
CA GLU A 158 -6.58 -16.32 -6.05
C GLU A 158 -5.64 -15.34 -6.76
N ASN A 159 -5.99 -14.05 -6.83
CA ASN A 159 -5.15 -13.03 -7.45
C ASN A 159 -3.83 -12.90 -6.71
N GLY A 160 -3.87 -12.96 -5.37
CA GLY A 160 -2.67 -12.98 -4.55
C GLY A 160 -1.75 -14.15 -4.89
N LEU A 161 -2.27 -15.37 -4.99
CA LEU A 161 -1.47 -16.55 -5.35
C LEU A 161 -0.89 -16.44 -6.75
N GLN A 162 -1.70 -16.14 -7.76
CA GLN A 162 -1.25 -15.98 -9.15
C GLN A 162 -0.17 -14.90 -9.28
N THR A 163 -0.36 -13.77 -8.60
CA THR A 163 0.57 -12.64 -8.66
C THR A 163 1.88 -12.96 -7.95
N MET A 164 1.82 -13.55 -6.75
CA MET A 164 3.03 -13.90 -5.98
C MET A 164 3.81 -15.05 -6.62
N GLN A 165 3.17 -15.97 -7.33
CA GLN A 165 3.86 -17.03 -8.07
C GLN A 165 4.58 -16.52 -9.32
N SER A 166 4.09 -15.44 -9.95
CA SER A 166 4.66 -14.91 -11.20
C SER A 166 6.03 -14.24 -10.99
N PRO A 167 7.11 -14.74 -11.63
CA PRO A 167 8.43 -14.10 -11.56
C PRO A 167 8.43 -12.69 -12.16
N VAL A 168 7.65 -12.49 -13.23
CA VAL A 168 7.52 -11.18 -13.91
C VAL A 168 6.92 -10.14 -12.97
N ARG A 169 5.83 -10.48 -12.27
CA ARG A 169 5.21 -9.60 -11.28
C ARG A 169 6.17 -9.26 -10.13
N MET A 170 6.99 -10.23 -9.70
CA MET A 170 7.99 -9.97 -8.67
C MET A 170 9.09 -9.01 -9.14
N MET A 171 9.58 -9.15 -10.38
CA MET A 171 10.52 -8.17 -10.95
C MET A 171 9.91 -6.77 -11.00
N GLN A 172 8.63 -6.67 -11.39
CA GLN A 172 7.87 -5.42 -11.45
C GLN A 172 7.78 -4.69 -10.11
N VAL A 173 7.61 -5.41 -8.99
CA VAL A 173 7.65 -4.80 -7.64
C VAL A 173 8.98 -4.11 -7.35
N PHE A 174 10.07 -4.74 -7.78
CA PHE A 174 11.42 -4.27 -7.49
C PHE A 174 11.88 -3.15 -8.41
N GLU A 175 11.17 -2.82 -9.49
CA GLU A 175 11.53 -1.71 -10.39
C GLU A 175 11.70 -0.38 -9.65
N CYS A 176 10.81 -0.07 -8.70
CA CYS A 176 10.94 1.13 -7.86
C CYS A 176 12.23 1.11 -7.02
N LEU A 177 12.57 -0.04 -6.43
CA LEU A 177 13.72 -0.22 -5.55
C LEU A 177 15.02 -0.20 -6.36
N ASN A 178 15.06 -0.90 -7.49
CA ASN A 178 16.18 -0.94 -8.42
C ASN A 178 16.44 0.44 -9.03
N TYR A 179 15.39 1.17 -9.40
CA TYR A 179 15.54 2.56 -9.84
C TYR A 179 16.18 3.42 -8.76
N CYS A 180 15.73 3.31 -7.50
CA CYS A 180 16.34 4.05 -6.39
C CYS A 180 17.81 3.66 -6.17
N ALA A 181 18.18 2.39 -6.33
CA ALA A 181 19.56 1.92 -6.19
C ALA A 181 20.49 2.53 -7.23
N GLN A 182 20.03 2.59 -8.47
CA GLN A 182 20.77 3.21 -9.56
C GLN A 182 20.98 4.71 -9.33
N GLN A 183 19.96 5.42 -8.85
CA GLN A 183 20.05 6.87 -8.63
C GLN A 183 20.81 7.24 -7.34
N GLN A 184 20.80 6.36 -6.33
CA GLN A 184 21.45 6.62 -5.03
C GLN A 184 22.22 5.40 -4.51
N PRO A 185 23.39 5.06 -5.10
CA PRO A 185 24.15 3.86 -4.74
C PRO A 185 24.56 3.79 -3.26
N LYS A 186 24.66 4.93 -2.57
CA LYS A 186 24.93 5.00 -1.13
C LYS A 186 23.89 4.29 -0.26
N HIS A 187 22.67 4.08 -0.77
CA HIS A 187 21.59 3.38 -0.08
C HIS A 187 21.43 1.93 -0.55
N GLN A 188 22.42 1.35 -1.25
CA GLN A 188 22.34 -0.02 -1.77
C GLN A 188 21.97 -1.04 -0.69
N GLN A 189 22.59 -0.97 0.50
CA GLN A 189 22.32 -1.91 1.59
C GLN A 189 20.85 -1.87 2.03
N VAL A 190 20.29 -0.67 2.20
CA VAL A 190 18.88 -0.45 2.56
C VAL A 190 17.95 -1.10 1.53
N ILE A 191 18.26 -0.93 0.25
CA ILE A 191 17.46 -1.45 -0.86
C ILE A 191 17.57 -2.99 -0.92
N THR A 192 18.78 -3.54 -0.79
CA THR A 192 18.97 -4.99 -0.78
C THR A 192 18.26 -5.65 0.40
N THR A 193 18.29 -5.06 1.59
CA THR A 193 17.52 -5.52 2.75
C THR A 193 16.02 -5.47 2.47
N ALA A 194 15.53 -4.38 1.86
CA ALA A 194 14.11 -4.26 1.52
C ALA A 194 13.64 -5.32 0.50
N ILE A 195 14.45 -5.60 -0.53
CA ILE A 195 14.19 -6.66 -1.51
C ILE A 195 14.13 -8.03 -0.81
N SER A 196 15.09 -8.32 0.09
CA SER A 196 15.11 -9.56 0.87
C SER A 196 13.84 -9.75 1.71
N LEU A 197 13.40 -8.70 2.40
CA LEU A 197 12.18 -8.74 3.22
C LEU A 197 10.91 -8.94 2.39
N ILE A 198 10.80 -8.29 1.22
CA ILE A 198 9.68 -8.50 0.31
C ILE A 198 9.67 -9.95 -0.22
N HIS A 199 10.84 -10.52 -0.52
CA HIS A 199 10.94 -11.94 -0.87
C HIS A 199 10.50 -12.85 0.27
N GLN A 200 10.94 -12.60 1.50
CA GLN A 200 10.53 -13.40 2.66
C GLN A 200 9.02 -13.32 2.89
N ALA A 201 8.42 -12.13 2.78
CA ALA A 201 6.97 -11.96 2.88
C ALA A 201 6.22 -12.74 1.78
N ARG A 202 6.71 -12.70 0.53
CA ARG A 202 6.16 -13.51 -0.56
C ARG A 202 6.19 -15.00 -0.22
N GLU A 203 7.31 -15.53 0.26
CA GLU A 203 7.41 -16.93 0.64
C GLU A 203 6.46 -17.28 1.79
N ILE A 204 6.34 -16.41 2.81
CA ILE A 204 5.36 -16.57 3.90
C ILE A 204 3.93 -16.66 3.35
N TYR A 205 3.56 -15.79 2.41
CA TYR A 205 2.23 -15.81 1.77
C TYR A 205 2.01 -17.10 0.96
N LEU A 206 2.97 -17.51 0.13
CA LEU A 206 2.84 -18.70 -0.72
C LEU A 206 2.70 -20.00 0.10
N ASN A 207 3.25 -20.03 1.32
CA ASN A 207 3.10 -21.13 2.26
C ASN A 207 1.66 -21.28 2.83
N GLN A 208 0.72 -20.40 2.45
CA GLN A 208 -0.70 -20.54 2.78
C GLN A 208 -1.47 -21.43 1.77
N THR A 209 -0.85 -21.80 0.65
CA THR A 209 -1.45 -22.72 -0.33
C THR A 209 -1.69 -24.09 0.30
N PRO A 210 -2.86 -24.73 0.14
CA PRO A 210 -3.10 -26.04 0.71
C PRO A 210 -2.07 -27.04 0.17
N PRO A 211 -1.32 -27.77 1.02
CA PRO A 211 -0.77 -29.04 0.61
C PRO A 211 -1.95 -29.96 0.35
N SER A 212 -2.00 -30.59 -0.82
CA SER A 212 -2.81 -31.78 -1.02
C SER A 212 -2.52 -32.74 0.14
N GLN A 213 -3.49 -32.94 1.04
CA GLN A 213 -3.47 -33.93 2.12
C GLN A 213 -2.37 -33.76 3.21
N ARG A 214 -2.40 -32.69 4.01
CA ARG A 214 -1.74 -32.74 5.34
C ARG A 214 -2.68 -32.26 6.44
N SER A 215 -2.76 -33.08 7.48
CA SER A 215 -3.55 -32.88 8.70
C SER A 215 -3.30 -31.50 9.29
N SER A 216 -4.37 -30.76 9.57
CA SER A 216 -4.37 -29.39 10.09
C SER A 216 -3.79 -29.22 11.51
N GLU A 217 -3.37 -30.32 12.14
CA GLU A 217 -2.85 -30.36 13.52
C GLU A 217 -1.38 -30.78 13.60
N ASP A 218 -0.63 -30.68 12.50
CA ASP A 218 0.80 -31.02 12.50
C ASP A 218 1.62 -29.97 13.31
N PRO A 219 2.22 -30.33 14.46
CA PRO A 219 3.05 -29.43 15.27
C PRO A 219 4.22 -28.84 14.50
N PHE A 220 4.70 -29.53 13.45
CA PHE A 220 5.77 -29.04 12.59
C PHE A 220 5.35 -27.85 11.72
N VAL A 221 4.05 -27.67 11.44
CA VAL A 221 3.55 -26.51 10.69
C VAL A 221 3.69 -25.24 11.52
N SER A 222 3.33 -25.30 12.80
CA SER A 222 3.48 -24.17 13.73
C SER A 222 4.95 -23.78 13.91
N ALA A 223 5.84 -24.77 14.11
CA ALA A 223 7.27 -24.52 14.24
C ALA A 223 7.89 -23.87 12.99
N ARG A 224 7.44 -24.27 11.78
CA ARG A 224 7.90 -23.65 10.52
C ARG A 224 7.42 -22.21 10.36
N SER A 225 6.18 -21.92 10.73
CA SER A 225 5.67 -20.53 10.74
C SER A 225 6.50 -19.67 11.69
N VAL A 226 6.75 -20.14 12.92
CA VAL A 226 7.62 -19.44 13.88
C VAL A 226 9.02 -19.18 13.30
N ALA A 227 9.66 -20.18 12.67
CA ALA A 227 10.99 -20.02 12.09
C ALA A 227 11.02 -18.99 10.94
N ARG A 228 10.03 -19.00 10.05
CA ARG A 228 9.94 -18.02 8.94
C ARG A 228 9.71 -16.61 9.45
N VAL A 229 8.82 -16.44 10.41
CA VAL A 229 8.53 -15.13 11.01
C VAL A 229 9.75 -14.62 11.78
N GLN A 230 10.45 -15.49 12.51
CA GLN A 230 11.69 -15.10 13.19
C GLN A 230 12.77 -14.65 12.21
N ALA A 231 13.00 -15.39 11.12
CA ALA A 231 13.97 -14.99 10.09
C ALA A 231 13.63 -13.62 9.45
N PHE A 232 12.34 -13.34 9.26
CA PHE A 232 11.86 -12.04 8.80
C PHE A 232 12.19 -10.94 9.82
N ILE A 233 11.90 -11.17 11.10
CA ILE A 233 12.20 -10.23 12.18
C ILE A 233 13.71 -9.97 12.27
N ASP A 234 14.53 -11.01 12.25
CA ASP A 234 15.99 -10.89 12.32
C ASP A 234 16.52 -10.03 11.16
N THR A 235 16.01 -10.27 9.94
CA THR A 235 16.37 -9.48 8.75
C THR A 235 15.90 -8.03 8.88
N LEU A 236 14.69 -7.81 9.41
CA LEU A 236 14.12 -6.47 9.61
C LEU A 236 14.89 -5.69 10.68
N GLN A 237 15.36 -6.34 11.73
CA GLN A 237 16.19 -5.72 12.77
C GLN A 237 17.59 -5.35 12.25
N CYS A 238 18.06 -6.00 11.18
CA CYS A 238 19.28 -5.60 10.47
C CYS A 238 19.07 -4.38 9.56
N PHE A 239 17.85 -3.85 9.44
CA PHE A 239 17.61 -2.62 8.69
C PHE A 239 18.39 -1.47 9.35
N PRO A 240 19.26 -0.75 8.62
CA PRO A 240 20.19 0.19 9.24
C PRO A 240 19.47 1.28 10.04
N GLN A 241 19.94 1.52 11.27
CA GLN A 241 19.44 2.60 12.10
C GLN A 241 19.64 3.96 11.40
N ASP A 242 18.68 4.86 11.59
CA ASP A 242 18.65 6.22 11.00
C ASP A 242 18.62 6.29 9.46
N GLN A 243 18.42 5.17 8.76
CA GLN A 243 18.21 5.19 7.32
C GLN A 243 16.72 5.32 6.96
N PRO A 244 16.39 6.12 5.93
CA PRO A 244 15.04 6.18 5.39
C PRO A 244 14.65 4.85 4.73
N GLY A 245 13.36 4.52 4.73
CA GLY A 245 12.83 3.45 3.90
C GLY A 245 12.12 2.31 4.63
N GLU A 246 12.21 2.22 5.96
CA GLU A 246 11.52 1.18 6.73
C GLU A 246 10.00 1.15 6.43
N HIS A 247 9.40 2.32 6.15
CA HIS A 247 7.98 2.45 5.82
C HIS A 247 7.58 1.78 4.49
N VAL A 248 8.50 1.43 3.58
CA VAL A 248 8.12 0.63 2.40
C VAL A 248 7.88 -0.84 2.72
N LEU A 249 8.20 -1.25 3.94
CA LEU A 249 8.07 -2.62 4.42
C LEU A 249 6.76 -2.87 5.16
N LEU A 250 5.83 -1.90 5.17
CA LEU A 250 4.54 -2.03 5.85
C LEU A 250 3.75 -3.23 5.31
N TRP A 251 3.67 -3.39 3.98
CA TRP A 251 3.04 -4.55 3.35
C TRP A 251 3.74 -5.87 3.72
N ALA A 252 5.07 -5.92 3.57
CA ALA A 252 5.85 -7.13 3.85
C ALA A 252 5.72 -7.56 5.32
N SER A 253 5.76 -6.59 6.23
CA SER A 253 5.59 -6.79 7.67
C SER A 253 4.17 -7.22 8.00
N PHE A 254 3.16 -6.73 7.29
CA PHE A 254 1.76 -7.13 7.50
C PHE A 254 1.54 -8.60 7.10
N VAL A 255 2.13 -9.01 5.98
CA VAL A 255 2.13 -10.40 5.52
C VAL A 255 2.85 -11.31 6.52
N ALA A 256 4.03 -10.91 7.00
CA ALA A 256 4.76 -11.67 8.01
C ALA A 256 3.99 -11.75 9.34
N ALA A 257 3.41 -10.63 9.78
CA ALA A 257 2.59 -10.56 10.99
C ALA A 257 1.38 -11.48 10.94
N SER A 258 0.78 -11.66 9.75
CA SER A 258 -0.39 -12.51 9.57
C SER A 258 -0.10 -14.00 9.83
N ASP A 259 1.15 -14.45 9.65
CA ASP A 259 1.60 -15.83 9.92
C ASP A 259 2.07 -16.06 11.38
N CYS A 260 1.97 -15.04 12.25
CA CYS A 260 2.37 -15.16 13.66
C CYS A 260 1.47 -16.14 14.43
N THR A 261 2.09 -17.01 15.23
CA THR A 261 1.40 -17.98 16.10
C THR A 261 1.70 -17.77 17.59
N ILE A 262 2.88 -17.23 17.92
CA ILE A 262 3.33 -16.97 19.30
C ILE A 262 3.22 -15.50 19.68
N ASP A 263 2.99 -15.21 20.96
CA ASP A 263 2.69 -13.86 21.44
C ASP A 263 3.87 -12.89 21.28
N VAL A 264 5.11 -13.36 21.45
CA VAL A 264 6.31 -12.54 21.25
C VAL A 264 6.37 -11.93 19.84
N HIS A 265 6.00 -12.68 18.81
CA HIS A 265 5.95 -12.15 17.44
C HIS A 265 4.78 -11.20 17.23
N LYS A 266 3.62 -11.51 17.81
CA LYS A 266 2.42 -10.65 17.76
C LYS A 266 2.71 -9.27 18.37
N ASP A 267 3.32 -9.25 19.56
CA ASP A 267 3.69 -8.03 20.29
C ASP A 267 4.72 -7.19 19.52
N TYR A 268 5.69 -7.86 18.87
CA TYR A 268 6.67 -7.19 18.01
C TYR A 268 6.00 -6.45 16.85
N PHE A 269 5.13 -7.12 16.10
CA PHE A 269 4.46 -6.48 14.95
C PHE A 269 3.42 -5.45 15.36
N GLU A 270 2.70 -5.67 16.47
CA GLU A 270 1.81 -4.64 17.01
C GLU A 270 2.60 -3.35 17.34
N SER A 271 3.74 -3.50 18.00
CA SER A 271 4.64 -2.37 18.30
C SER A 271 5.18 -1.73 17.02
N PHE A 272 5.56 -2.52 16.02
CA PHE A 272 6.03 -2.06 14.72
C PHE A 272 5.01 -1.13 14.03
N PHE A 273 3.76 -1.57 13.88
CA PHE A 273 2.70 -0.78 13.23
C PHE A 273 2.33 0.47 14.03
N ARG A 274 2.25 0.36 15.37
CA ARG A 274 1.97 1.51 16.23
C ARG A 274 3.05 2.59 16.14
N ARG A 275 4.34 2.19 16.11
CA ARG A 275 5.46 3.13 15.91
C ARG A 275 5.37 3.85 14.57
N HIS A 276 5.02 3.13 13.49
CA HIS A 276 4.86 3.76 12.18
C HIS A 276 3.64 4.68 12.11
N HIS A 277 2.51 4.28 12.71
CA HIS A 277 1.36 5.16 12.86
C HIS A 277 1.74 6.44 13.62
N ALA A 278 2.46 6.34 14.74
CA ALA A 278 2.91 7.50 15.51
C ALA A 278 3.80 8.46 14.70
N ARG A 279 4.51 7.95 13.68
CA ARG A 279 5.36 8.76 12.79
C ARG A 279 4.59 9.38 11.61
N ASN A 280 3.61 8.70 11.03
CA ASN A 280 2.96 9.12 9.78
C ASN A 280 1.46 9.45 9.89
N GLY A 281 0.77 9.05 10.96
CA GLY A 281 -0.66 9.29 11.17
C GLY A 281 -1.61 8.51 10.25
N PHE A 282 -1.13 7.47 9.55
CA PHE A 282 -1.96 6.72 8.61
C PHE A 282 -2.84 5.70 9.36
N MET A 283 -4.15 5.93 9.34
CA MET A 283 -5.11 5.14 10.12
C MET A 283 -5.20 3.67 9.67
N ASN A 284 -4.80 3.36 8.43
CA ASN A 284 -4.75 1.97 7.97
C ASN A 284 -3.84 1.10 8.84
N LEU A 285 -2.83 1.66 9.50
CA LEU A 285 -1.91 0.91 10.34
C LEU A 285 -2.54 0.47 11.66
N LEU A 286 -3.38 1.30 12.27
CA LEU A 286 -4.14 0.91 13.46
C LEU A 286 -5.22 -0.12 13.10
N LYS A 287 -5.92 0.08 11.98
CA LYS A 287 -6.87 -0.92 11.46
C LYS A 287 -6.18 -2.23 11.11
N ALA A 288 -4.93 -2.20 10.62
CA ALA A 288 -4.15 -3.39 10.36
C ALA A 288 -3.84 -4.15 11.65
N VAL A 289 -3.50 -3.47 12.75
CA VAL A 289 -3.32 -4.10 14.06
C VAL A 289 -4.61 -4.77 14.54
N ASP A 290 -5.75 -4.08 14.44
CA ASP A 290 -7.03 -4.65 14.86
C ASP A 290 -7.45 -5.85 13.99
N PHE A 291 -7.11 -5.82 12.70
CA PHE A 291 -7.33 -6.93 11.80
C PHE A 291 -6.37 -8.11 12.08
N LEU A 292 -5.09 -7.85 12.35
CA LEU A 292 -4.13 -8.87 12.75
C LEU A 292 -4.57 -9.63 14.00
N ARG A 293 -5.14 -8.93 14.99
CA ARG A 293 -5.69 -9.57 16.20
C ARG A 293 -6.83 -10.54 15.88
N ARG A 294 -7.69 -10.19 14.92
CA ARG A 294 -8.72 -11.13 14.42
C ARG A 294 -8.10 -12.30 13.68
N ILE A 295 -7.09 -12.06 12.84
CA ILE A 295 -6.34 -13.12 12.16
C ILE A 295 -5.73 -14.07 13.19
N TRP A 296 -5.08 -13.58 14.25
CA TRP A 296 -4.46 -14.42 15.29
C TRP A 296 -5.48 -15.17 16.15
N GLY A 297 -6.68 -14.60 16.32
CA GLY A 297 -7.80 -15.21 17.04
C GLY A 297 -8.67 -16.16 16.20
N ARG A 298 -8.34 -16.38 14.92
CA ARG A 298 -9.12 -17.26 14.03
C ARG A 298 -9.15 -18.71 14.55
N GLY A 299 -10.27 -19.39 14.36
CA GLY A 299 -10.37 -20.84 14.59
C GLY A 299 -9.66 -21.63 13.48
N LEU A 300 -9.00 -22.74 13.84
CA LEU A 300 -8.59 -23.75 12.85
C LEU A 300 -9.86 -24.32 12.21
N PRO A 301 -9.90 -24.57 10.87
CA PRO A 301 -8.78 -24.74 9.94
C PRO A 301 -8.50 -23.54 9.01
N GLU A 302 -9.09 -22.37 9.27
CA GLU A 302 -9.06 -21.26 8.32
C GLU A 302 -7.65 -20.66 8.14
N LYS A 303 -7.22 -20.53 6.87
CA LYS A 303 -5.95 -19.91 6.49
C LYS A 303 -6.12 -18.40 6.52
N TRP A 304 -5.17 -17.67 7.12
CA TRP A 304 -5.27 -16.22 7.23
C TRP A 304 -5.28 -15.50 5.88
N ALA A 305 -4.68 -16.11 4.84
CA ALA A 305 -4.71 -15.54 3.48
C ALA A 305 -6.14 -15.41 2.91
N CYS A 306 -7.07 -16.27 3.34
CA CYS A 306 -8.49 -16.19 2.93
C CYS A 306 -9.19 -14.98 3.54
N LEU A 307 -8.75 -14.52 4.71
CA LEU A 307 -9.36 -13.42 5.45
C LEU A 307 -8.97 -12.06 4.89
N LEU A 308 -7.80 -11.93 4.26
CA LEU A 308 -7.27 -10.63 3.82
C LEU A 308 -8.24 -9.79 2.97
N PRO A 309 -8.98 -10.37 2.00
CA PRO A 309 -9.93 -9.61 1.19
C PRO A 309 -11.15 -9.07 1.95
N GLU A 310 -11.52 -9.70 3.06
CA GLU A 310 -12.75 -9.38 3.79
C GLU A 310 -12.70 -7.98 4.41
N GLU A 311 -11.52 -7.58 4.87
CA GLU A 311 -11.35 -6.30 5.56
C GLU A 311 -11.36 -5.10 4.62
N LYS A 312 -11.09 -5.32 3.32
CA LYS A 312 -10.97 -4.27 2.30
C LYS A 312 -9.98 -3.16 2.71
N LEU A 313 -9.00 -3.52 3.52
CA LEU A 313 -8.00 -2.62 4.07
C LEU A 313 -6.76 -2.60 3.16
N PHE A 314 -6.33 -1.41 2.77
CA PHE A 314 -5.10 -1.26 2.00
C PHE A 314 -3.91 -1.00 2.91
N VAL A 315 -2.98 -1.97 3.00
CA VAL A 315 -1.75 -1.87 3.79
C VAL A 315 -0.54 -1.85 2.85
N MET A 316 0.05 -0.67 2.66
CA MET A 316 1.25 -0.41 1.84
C MET A 316 2.06 0.75 2.43
#